data_AF-A0A926UFQ3-F1
#
_entry.id   AF-A0A926UFQ3-F1
#
_cell.length_a   1.000
_cell.length_b   1.000
_cell.length_c   1.000
_cell.angle_alpha   90.00
_cell.angle_beta   90.00
_cell.angle_gamma   90.00
#
_symmetry.space_group_name_H-M   'P 1'
#
loop_
_entity.id
_entity.type
_entity.pdbx_description
1 polymer ?
#
loop_
_entity_poly.entity_id
_entity_poly.type
_entity_poly.pdbx_seq_one_letter_code
_entity_poly.pdbx_strand_id
1 'polypeptide(L)' 'MKVSLEYLYHFCCDYCGSWWSRADIEPVSGEQVHCPRCGKLNTVDAIQTFRNAARGSCLQKAPDPHVP' A
#
# COMPACT_ATOMS: atom_id res chain seq x y z
N MET A 1 21.54 0.77 20.62
CA MET A 1 20.15 0.47 20.19
C MET A 1 20.13 0.44 18.67
N LYS A 2 19.50 -0.56 18.04
CA LYS A 2 19.30 -0.63 16.58
C LYS A 2 17.81 -0.54 16.29
N VAL A 3 17.45 0.22 15.26
CA VAL A 3 16.08 0.34 14.76
C VAL A 3 16.08 -0.14 13.30
N SER A 4 15.01 -0.82 12.89
CA SER A 4 14.75 -1.19 11.50
C SER A 4 13.44 -0.57 11.06
N LEU A 5 13.40 -0.12 9.81
CA LEU A 5 12.19 0.36 9.15
C LEU A 5 11.68 -0.74 8.23
N GLU A 6 10.36 -0.88 8.16
CA GLU A 6 9.66 -1.78 7.25
C GLU A 6 8.72 -0.96 6.37
N TYR A 7 8.70 -1.24 5.07
CA TYR A 7 7.76 -0.66 4.11
C TYR A 7 6.71 -1.71 3.73
N LEU A 8 5.45 -1.46 4.08
CA LEU A 8 4.33 -2.34 3.75
C LEU A 8 3.55 -1.82 2.53
N TYR A 9 3.51 -2.65 1.49
CA TYR A 9 2.70 -2.42 0.29
C TYR A 9 1.40 -3.22 0.41
N HIS A 10 0.26 -2.53 0.38
CA HIS A 10 -1.06 -3.14 0.52
C HIS A 10 -1.67 -3.40 -0.86
N PHE A 11 -2.09 -4.63 -1.09
CA PHE A 11 -2.73 -5.09 -2.31
C PHE A 11 -4.18 -5.45 -2.00
N CYS A 12 -5.10 -5.04 -2.87
CA CYS A 12 -6.46 -5.55 -2.90
C CYS A 12 -6.60 -6.47 -4.09
N CYS A 13 -7.16 -7.67 -3.91
CA CYS A 13 -7.42 -8.56 -5.02
C CYS A 13 -8.70 -8.18 -5.78
N ASP A 14 -8.60 -7.97 -7.09
CA ASP A 14 -9.74 -7.59 -7.95
C ASP A 14 -10.82 -8.67 -8.04
N TYR A 15 -10.46 -9.93 -7.74
CA TYR A 15 -11.37 -11.08 -7.86
C TYR A 15 -12.13 -11.41 -6.58
N CYS A 16 -11.52 -11.20 -5.41
CA CYS A 16 -12.11 -11.60 -4.11
C CYS A 16 -12.17 -10.46 -3.09
N GLY A 17 -11.76 -9.24 -3.45
CA GLY A 17 -11.81 -8.04 -2.61
C GLY A 17 -10.96 -8.12 -1.34
N SER A 18 -10.05 -9.10 -1.26
CA SER A 18 -9.31 -9.37 -0.04
C SER A 18 -8.00 -8.62 -0.03
N TRP A 19 -7.70 -8.04 1.12
CA TRP A 19 -6.48 -7.30 1.35
C TRP A 19 -5.35 -8.20 1.84
N TRP A 20 -4.15 -7.94 1.35
CA TRP A 20 -2.92 -8.57 1.81
C TRP A 20 -1.75 -7.61 1.61
N SER A 21 -0.61 -7.86 2.27
CA SER A 21 0.54 -6.95 2.21
C SER A 21 1.83 -7.69 1.91
N ARG A 22 2.77 -7.00 1.25
CA ARG A 22 4.16 -7.42 1.04
C ARG A 22 5.09 -6.42 1.71
N ALA A 23 6.03 -6.92 2.51
CA ALA A 23 7.04 -6.11 3.19
C ALA A 23 8.30 -5.97 2.33
N ASP A 24 8.87 -4.76 2.30
CA ASP A 24 10.21 -4.42 1.79
C ASP A 24 10.52 -4.82 0.33
N ILE A 25 9.52 -5.28 -0.41
CA ILE A 25 9.61 -5.59 -1.84
C ILE A 25 8.66 -4.65 -2.57
N GLU A 26 9.23 -3.56 -3.06
CA GLU A 26 8.51 -2.55 -3.84
C GLU A 26 7.86 -3.17 -5.07
N PRO A 27 6.53 -3.01 -5.27
CA PRO A 27 5.88 -3.46 -6.47
C PRO A 27 6.24 -2.59 -7.66
N VAL A 28 6.06 -3.14 -8.86
CA VAL A 28 6.24 -2.39 -10.11
C VAL A 28 4.91 -2.40 -10.87
N SER A 29 4.58 -1.28 -11.53
CA SER A 29 3.39 -1.24 -12.40
C SER A 29 3.55 -2.25 -13.54
N GLY A 30 2.50 -3.04 -13.79
CA GLY A 30 2.52 -4.18 -14.70
C GLY A 30 3.02 -5.49 -14.08
N GLU A 31 3.51 -5.49 -12.84
CA GLU A 31 3.87 -6.72 -12.12
C GLU A 31 2.63 -7.63 -11.96
N GLN A 32 2.82 -8.93 -12.18
CA GLN A 32 1.79 -9.94 -11.95
C GLN A 32 1.99 -10.62 -10.61
N VAL A 33 0.97 -10.58 -9.75
CA VAL A 33 1.02 -11.13 -8.39
C VAL A 33 -0.18 -12.03 -8.10
N HIS A 34 0.08 -13.19 -7.51
CA HIS A 34 -0.98 -14.10 -7.08
C HIS A 34 -1.60 -13.63 -5.76
N CYS A 35 -2.94 -13.63 -5.68
CA CYS A 35 -3.62 -13.42 -4.42
C CYS A 35 -3.41 -14.65 -3.51
N PRO A 36 -2.87 -14.48 -2.30
CA PRO A 36 -2.63 -15.60 -1.38
C PRO A 36 -3.92 -16.24 -0.85
N ARG A 37 -5.07 -15.56 -0.97
CA ARG A 37 -6.37 -16.09 -0.53
C ARG A 37 -7.04 -16.96 -1.59
N CYS A 38 -7.17 -16.46 -2.83
CA CYS A 38 -7.96 -17.11 -3.88
C CYS A 38 -7.14 -17.67 -5.05
N GLY A 39 -5.81 -17.46 -5.05
CA GLY A 39 -4.89 -17.94 -6.08
C GLY A 39 -4.94 -17.21 -7.42
N LYS A 40 -5.91 -16.31 -7.64
CA LYS A 40 -6.03 -15.56 -8.89
C LYS A 40 -4.85 -14.60 -9.10
N LEU A 41 -4.44 -14.46 -10.35
CA LEU A 41 -3.36 -13.57 -10.78
C LEU A 41 -3.93 -12.16 -11.00
N ASN A 42 -3.33 -11.17 -10.35
CA ASN A 42 -3.68 -9.75 -10.47
C ASN A 42 -2.51 -9.04 -11.16
N THR A 43 -2.81 -7.92 -11.80
CA THR A 43 -1.80 -7.03 -12.38
C THR A 43 -1.78 -5.75 -11.55
N VAL A 44 -0.59 -5.32 -11.12
CA VAL A 44 -0.43 -4.05 -10.41
C VAL A 44 -0.64 -2.90 -11.40
N ASP A 45 -1.82 -2.28 -11.38
CA ASP A 45 -2.16 -1.18 -12.30
C ASP A 45 -1.44 0.12 -11.94
N ALA A 46 -1.57 0.55 -10.68
CA ALA A 46 -0.92 1.75 -10.18
C ALA A 46 -0.54 1.63 -8.70
N ILE A 47 0.58 2.24 -8.33
CA ILE A 47 1.04 2.30 -6.93
C ILE A 47 0.57 3.62 -6.33
N GLN A 48 -0.46 3.54 -5.49
CA GLN A 48 -0.95 4.70 -4.76
C GLN A 48 -0.18 4.87 -3.46
N THR A 49 0.62 5.93 -3.35
CA THR A 49 1.14 6.34 -2.04
C THR A 49 0.01 6.98 -1.23
N PHE A 50 0.11 6.96 0.11
CA PHE A 50 -0.84 7.68 0.97
C PHE A 50 -0.97 9.15 0.56
N ARG A 51 0.12 9.82 0.18
CA ARG A 51 0.08 11.19 -0.35
C ARG A 51 -0.74 11.33 -1.63
N ASN A 52 -0.67 10.36 -2.53
CA ASN A 52 -1.44 10.36 -3.77
C ASN A 52 -2.92 10.10 -3.50
N ALA A 53 -3.24 9.09 -2.67
CA ALA A 53 -4.61 8.73 -2.34
C ALA A 53 -5.32 9.78 -1.48
N ALA A 54 -4.58 10.42 -0.56
CA ALA A 54 -5.14 11.37 0.40
C ALA A 54 -5.05 12.84 -0.06
N ARG A 55 -4.61 13.08 -1.30
CA ARG A 55 -4.43 14.42 -1.88
C ARG A 55 -5.71 15.27 -1.86
N GLY A 56 -6.87 14.62 -1.84
CA GLY A 56 -8.19 15.26 -1.73
C GLY A 56 -8.89 15.14 -0.37
N SER A 57 -8.35 14.36 0.58
CA SER A 57 -9.07 14.03 1.83
C SER A 57 -8.36 14.46 3.12
N CYS A 58 -7.03 14.49 3.16
CA CYS A 58 -6.29 14.76 4.40
C CYS A 58 -5.26 15.90 4.30
N LEU A 59 -4.91 16.40 3.10
CA LEU A 59 -3.94 17.50 2.96
C LEU A 59 -4.50 18.87 3.35
N GLN A 60 -5.81 18.98 3.58
CA GLN A 60 -6.43 20.24 4.02
C GLN A 60 -6.39 20.46 5.53
N LYS A 61 -6.13 19.42 6.32
CA LYS A 61 -5.94 19.54 7.77
C LYS A 61 -4.44 19.51 8.06
N ALA A 62 -3.94 20.56 8.70
CA ALA A 62 -2.59 20.54 9.25
C ALA A 62 -2.47 19.34 10.21
N PRO A 63 -1.31 18.64 10.25
CA PRO A 63 -1.05 17.64 11.26
C PRO A 63 -1.23 18.26 12.66
N ASP A 64 -1.66 17.46 13.63
CA ASP A 64 -1.73 17.92 15.01
C ASP A 64 -0.36 18.48 15.44
N PRO A 65 -0.31 19.63 16.14
CA PRO A 65 0.95 20.20 16.58
C PRO A 65 1.67 19.20 17.48
N HIS A 66 2.97 19.00 17.22
CA HIS A 66 3.82 18.19 18.08
C HIS A 66 3.88 18.85 19.46
N VAL A 67 3.18 18.30 20.45
CA VAL A 67 3.34 18.68 21.86
C VAL A 67 4.53 17.90 22.40
N PRO A 68 5.64 18.57 22.77
CA PRO A 68 6.83 17.91 23.32
C PRO A 68 6.58 17.25 24.68
#